data_AF-W3WTQ3-F1
#
_entry.id   AF-W3WTQ3-F1
#
_cell.length_a   1.000
_cell.length_b   1.000
_cell.length_c   1.000
_cell.angle_alpha   90.00
_cell.angle_beta   90.00
_cell.angle_gamma   90.00
#
_symmetry.space_group_name_H-M   'P 1'
#
loop_
_entity.id
_entity.type
_entity.pdbx_description
1 polymer ?
#
loop_
_entity_poly.entity_id
_entity_poly.type
_entity_poly.pdbx_seq_one_letter_code
_entity_poly.pdbx_strand_id
1 'polypeptide(L)'
;MVDELKLRGHGSTAGDVEEGRVLEVIPYGKNNETHRGLKSRHIQLIAIGGTIGTGLFVGSGSILAAAGPAGMLIAYIWMSILVWFITLDLGEMTAYMPIKGLTVPYMIKRFVEPSLAFAIGWNYWIAFGITMGAEATAASLVIEYWGSPVNPAVWIAIVLAVCLLLNMTAVSLFGEAEFWFASIKILTIVGLIMLGIVLFFGGGPSHDQLYFRYWSTPGAFNTYLVGGETGRFLGVWYAMIRAAFSFILSPELLTMTAGECEAPRRNIPKATRRFIYRLLTFYVLGTLVIGVTVRFDDSALLSAISQSASNAAASPYVIAIQNAGIPILNHIMNAVILTSAWSSGNSFLYAASRMLYGMACSGDAPKIFCRCTKNGVPYYAVLASFCLGFLSFLNVSNTGGEVFNWLTSIVVGNGFISWIAILITYIVRPWLVYYFAILQGD
;
A
#
# COMPACT_ATOMS: atom_id res chain seq x y z
N MET A 1 31.80 -2.90 -1.72
CA MET A 1 32.32 -1.52 -1.87
C MET A 1 33.61 -1.40 -2.69
N VAL A 2 34.12 -2.51 -3.23
CA VAL A 2 35.10 -2.49 -4.35
C VAL A 2 34.44 -2.06 -5.67
N ASP A 3 33.10 -2.04 -5.74
CA ASP A 3 32.35 -1.67 -6.95
C ASP A 3 32.23 -0.16 -7.20
N GLU A 4 32.50 0.71 -6.22
CA GLU A 4 32.53 2.16 -6.48
C GLU A 4 33.71 2.55 -7.37
N LEU A 5 34.81 1.78 -7.27
CA LEU A 5 35.96 1.87 -8.16
C LEU A 5 35.67 1.26 -9.55
N LYS A 6 34.76 0.29 -9.66
CA LYS A 6 34.31 -0.25 -10.96
C LYS A 6 33.24 0.62 -11.64
N LEU A 7 32.46 1.40 -10.88
CA LEU A 7 31.49 2.35 -11.43
C LEU A 7 32.15 3.52 -12.16
N ARG A 8 33.40 3.87 -11.80
CA ARG A 8 34.25 4.75 -12.60
C ARG A 8 34.99 4.02 -13.75
N GLY A 9 34.99 2.69 -13.75
CA GLY A 9 35.80 1.85 -14.63
C GLY A 9 35.15 1.43 -15.95
N HIS A 10 33.83 1.57 -16.11
CA HIS A 10 33.13 1.31 -17.38
C HIS A 10 32.14 2.45 -17.69
N GLY A 11 32.62 3.48 -18.39
CA GLY A 11 31.81 4.37 -19.22
C GLY A 11 30.96 5.44 -18.55
N SER A 12 30.88 5.55 -17.22
CA SER A 12 30.15 6.66 -16.58
C SER A 12 31.04 7.90 -16.51
N THR A 13 30.74 8.89 -17.36
CA THR A 13 31.36 10.23 -17.28
C THR A 13 30.66 11.07 -16.21
N ALA A 14 31.34 12.11 -15.69
CA ALA A 14 30.74 13.07 -14.75
C ALA A 14 29.46 13.73 -15.31
N GLY A 15 29.29 13.78 -16.64
CA GLY A 15 28.08 14.26 -17.31
C GLY A 15 26.86 13.35 -17.17
N ASP A 16 27.05 12.03 -17.00
CA ASP A 16 25.94 11.09 -16.80
C ASP A 16 25.24 11.30 -15.43
N VAL A 17 25.98 11.87 -14.47
CA VAL A 17 25.51 12.27 -13.14
C VAL A 17 24.65 13.55 -13.24
N GLU A 18 25.00 14.51 -14.09
CA GLU A 18 24.19 15.73 -14.29
C GLU A 18 22.93 15.49 -15.14
N GLU A 19 22.96 14.56 -16.09
CA GLU A 19 21.81 14.28 -16.98
C GLU A 19 20.69 13.42 -16.35
N GLY A 20 20.86 12.92 -15.12
CA GLY A 20 19.84 12.11 -14.45
C GLY A 20 19.68 10.70 -15.03
N ARG A 21 20.76 10.13 -15.60
CA ARG A 21 20.80 8.74 -16.06
C ARG A 21 20.87 7.78 -14.87
N VAL A 22 20.22 6.63 -15.01
CA VAL A 22 20.18 5.56 -14.01
C VAL A 22 21.50 4.78 -14.06
N LEU A 23 22.11 4.52 -12.90
CA LEU A 23 23.35 3.75 -12.82
C LEU A 23 23.07 2.25 -13.06
N GLU A 24 23.82 1.64 -13.97
CA GLU A 24 23.81 0.18 -14.19
C GLU A 24 24.89 -0.46 -13.31
N VAL A 25 24.50 -0.87 -12.10
CA VAL A 25 25.43 -1.46 -11.12
C VAL A 25 25.32 -2.99 -11.09
N ILE A 26 24.22 -3.55 -11.59
CA ILE A 26 23.94 -4.98 -11.53
C ILE A 26 24.20 -5.59 -12.92
N PRO A 27 25.14 -6.54 -13.08
CA PRO A 27 25.42 -7.14 -14.37
C PRO A 27 24.26 -8.05 -14.78
N TYR A 28 23.40 -7.56 -15.66
CA TYR A 28 22.32 -8.35 -16.23
C TYR A 28 22.83 -9.16 -17.43
N GLY A 29 22.48 -10.45 -17.49
CA GLY A 29 22.67 -11.24 -18.70
C GLY A 29 21.71 -10.78 -19.80
N LYS A 30 22.02 -11.05 -21.07
CA LYS A 30 21.29 -10.61 -22.29
C LYS A 30 19.77 -10.90 -22.34
N ASN A 31 19.22 -11.65 -21.36
CA ASN A 31 17.80 -12.02 -21.19
C ASN A 31 17.27 -11.81 -19.76
N ASN A 32 17.99 -11.08 -18.92
CA ASN A 32 17.69 -10.91 -17.49
C ASN A 32 17.40 -9.44 -17.18
N GLU A 33 16.82 -8.68 -18.10
CA GLU A 33 16.57 -7.25 -17.89
C GLU A 33 15.08 -6.93 -17.94
N THR A 34 14.62 -6.09 -16.99
CA THR A 34 13.32 -5.44 -17.09
C THR A 34 13.40 -4.24 -18.04
N HIS A 35 12.33 -4.04 -18.80
CA HIS A 35 12.25 -2.94 -19.75
C HIS A 35 11.67 -1.67 -19.09
N ARG A 36 12.16 -0.51 -19.50
CA ARG A 36 11.59 0.78 -19.10
C ARG A 36 10.34 1.06 -19.94
N GLY A 37 9.17 0.96 -19.33
CA GLY A 37 7.89 1.22 -20.01
C GLY A 37 6.94 2.14 -19.25
N LEU A 38 7.33 2.64 -18.07
CA LEU A 38 6.48 3.47 -17.21
C LEU A 38 6.74 4.96 -17.49
N LYS A 39 5.71 5.64 -18.04
CA LYS A 39 5.71 7.09 -18.23
C LYS A 39 5.60 7.80 -16.87
N SER A 40 6.05 9.06 -16.79
CA SER A 40 5.95 9.88 -15.57
C SER A 40 4.53 9.94 -14.97
N ARG A 41 3.48 9.91 -15.82
CA ARG A 41 2.07 9.85 -15.39
C ARG A 41 1.71 8.54 -14.69
N HIS A 42 2.24 7.41 -15.18
CA HIS A 42 1.97 6.09 -14.59
C HIS A 42 2.60 6.03 -13.20
N ILE A 43 3.78 6.60 -13.02
CA ILE A 43 4.52 6.53 -11.76
C ILE A 43 3.83 7.35 -10.67
N GLN A 44 3.40 8.57 -11.01
CA GLN A 44 2.62 9.38 -10.09
C GLN A 44 1.33 8.65 -9.67
N LEU A 45 0.64 8.01 -10.62
CA LEU A 45 -0.63 7.34 -10.34
C LEU A 45 -0.48 5.97 -9.70
N ILE A 46 0.57 5.20 -9.96
CA ILE A 46 0.89 3.96 -9.24
C ILE A 46 1.24 4.32 -7.79
N ALA A 47 2.07 5.34 -7.59
CA ALA A 47 2.45 5.81 -6.27
C ALA A 47 1.28 6.44 -5.48
N ILE A 48 0.21 6.89 -6.16
CA ILE A 48 -1.01 7.44 -5.54
C ILE A 48 -2.09 6.36 -5.36
N GLY A 49 -2.35 5.56 -6.39
CA GLY A 49 -3.43 4.59 -6.48
C GLY A 49 -3.10 3.25 -5.82
N GLY A 50 -1.83 2.86 -5.76
CA GLY A 50 -1.38 1.66 -5.04
C GLY A 50 -1.53 1.78 -3.53
N THR A 51 -1.64 3.01 -3.00
CA THR A 51 -1.73 3.27 -1.56
C THR A 51 -3.18 3.36 -1.08
N ILE A 52 -4.09 3.76 -1.98
CA ILE A 52 -5.53 3.79 -1.70
C ILE A 52 -6.08 2.39 -2.00
N GLY A 53 -6.28 1.61 -0.94
CA GLY A 53 -6.74 0.22 -1.03
C GLY A 53 -7.76 -0.13 0.04
N THR A 54 -7.91 -1.42 0.28
CA THR A 54 -8.92 -1.95 1.22
C THR A 54 -8.63 -1.58 2.67
N GLY A 55 -7.41 -1.17 3.01
CA GLY A 55 -7.11 -0.64 4.34
C GLY A 55 -7.96 0.58 4.72
N LEU A 56 -8.17 1.52 3.79
CA LEU A 56 -9.03 2.68 4.05
C LEU A 56 -10.52 2.34 3.90
N PHE A 57 -10.91 1.59 2.87
CA PHE A 57 -12.32 1.36 2.59
C PHE A 57 -12.95 0.28 3.49
N VAL A 58 -12.24 -0.82 3.74
CA VAL A 58 -12.74 -1.98 4.50
C VAL A 58 -12.18 -1.95 5.92
N GLY A 59 -10.86 -1.75 6.07
CA GLY A 59 -10.18 -1.80 7.36
C GLY A 59 -10.64 -0.72 8.35
N SER A 60 -11.00 0.47 7.87
CA SER A 60 -11.46 1.59 8.69
C SER A 60 -12.70 1.28 9.52
N GLY A 61 -13.56 0.34 9.10
CA GLY A 61 -14.75 -0.03 9.88
C GLY A 61 -14.39 -0.65 11.23
N SER A 62 -13.42 -1.57 11.24
CA SER A 62 -12.90 -2.17 12.48
C SER A 62 -12.24 -1.15 13.40
N ILE A 63 -11.66 -0.09 12.82
CA ILE A 63 -10.99 0.98 13.56
C ILE A 63 -12.04 1.91 14.19
N LEU A 64 -13.05 2.33 13.40
CA LEU A 64 -14.15 3.16 13.88
C LEU A 64 -14.89 2.47 15.04
N ALA A 65 -15.26 1.20 14.86
CA ALA A 65 -15.97 0.43 15.88
C ALA A 65 -15.18 0.30 17.18
N ALA A 66 -13.85 0.11 17.11
CA ALA A 66 -13.03 -0.08 18.29
C ALA A 66 -12.65 1.22 19.01
N ALA A 67 -12.38 2.30 18.28
CA ALA A 67 -11.78 3.51 18.83
C ALA A 67 -12.71 4.73 18.86
N GLY A 68 -13.85 4.68 18.17
CA GLY A 68 -14.70 5.84 17.93
C GLY A 68 -14.12 6.81 16.89
N PRO A 69 -14.88 7.85 16.52
CA PRO A 69 -14.52 8.75 15.42
C PRO A 69 -13.26 9.58 15.70
N ALA A 70 -13.07 10.06 16.94
CA ALA A 70 -11.88 10.82 17.31
C ALA A 70 -10.65 9.93 17.41
N GLY A 71 -10.79 8.73 18.00
CA GLY A 71 -9.69 7.77 18.11
C GLY A 71 -9.19 7.30 16.74
N MET A 72 -10.10 7.07 15.80
CA MET A 72 -9.76 6.80 14.40
C MET A 72 -9.04 7.99 13.75
N LEU A 73 -9.55 9.21 13.90
CA LEU A 73 -8.93 10.38 13.28
C LEU A 73 -7.50 10.60 13.81
N ILE A 74 -7.29 10.50 15.12
CA ILE A 74 -5.97 10.58 15.75
C ILE A 74 -5.02 9.54 15.16
N ALA A 75 -5.48 8.28 15.03
CA ALA A 75 -4.67 7.20 14.49
C ALA A 75 -4.24 7.46 13.04
N TYR A 76 -5.14 7.92 12.17
CA TYR A 76 -4.80 8.21 10.78
C TYR A 76 -3.95 9.48 10.63
N ILE A 77 -4.10 10.50 11.48
CA ILE A 77 -3.18 11.65 11.54
C ILE A 77 -1.78 11.20 11.93
N TRP A 78 -1.66 10.43 13.02
CA TRP A 78 -0.38 9.96 13.52
C TRP A 78 0.36 9.09 12.49
N MET A 79 -0.36 8.12 11.90
CA MET A 79 0.20 7.28 10.84
C MET A 79 0.59 8.08 9.59
N SER A 80 -0.21 9.09 9.21
CA SER A 80 0.13 9.96 8.07
C SER A 80 1.43 10.72 8.30
N ILE A 81 1.66 11.23 9.52
CA ILE A 81 2.91 11.92 9.89
C ILE A 81 4.09 10.95 9.81
N LEU A 82 3.96 9.76 10.41
CA LEU A 82 5.02 8.74 10.41
C LEU A 82 5.41 8.36 8.97
N VAL A 83 4.42 8.04 8.14
CA VAL A 83 4.63 7.63 6.74
C VAL A 83 5.21 8.76 5.91
N TRP A 84 4.86 10.01 6.21
CA TRP A 84 5.46 11.15 5.55
C TRP A 84 6.98 11.19 5.78
N PHE A 85 7.46 11.00 7.02
CA PHE A 85 8.89 10.88 7.30
C PHE A 85 9.55 9.73 6.54
N ILE A 86 8.96 8.53 6.58
CA ILE A 86 9.49 7.36 5.83
C ILE A 86 9.59 7.66 4.32
N THR A 87 8.60 8.37 3.77
CA THR A 87 8.60 8.73 2.35
C THR A 87 9.66 9.78 2.01
N LEU A 88 9.93 10.73 2.91
CA LEU A 88 11.02 11.68 2.75
C LEU A 88 12.37 10.96 2.72
N ASP A 89 12.61 10.09 3.70
CA ASP A 89 13.85 9.34 3.86
C ASP A 89 14.11 8.45 2.63
N LEU A 90 13.11 7.66 2.22
CA LEU A 90 13.18 6.84 1.02
C LEU A 90 13.34 7.68 -0.24
N GLY A 91 12.59 8.78 -0.35
CA GLY A 91 12.62 9.65 -1.52
C GLY A 91 14.00 10.27 -1.75
N GLU A 92 14.64 10.75 -0.69
CA GLU A 92 15.99 11.29 -0.75
C GLU A 92 17.01 10.21 -1.11
N MET A 93 16.95 9.07 -0.42
CA MET A 93 17.80 7.91 -0.68
C MET A 93 17.72 7.43 -2.14
N THR A 94 16.49 7.33 -2.66
CA THR A 94 16.20 6.89 -4.03
C THR A 94 16.68 7.92 -5.06
N ALA A 95 16.49 9.21 -4.80
CA ALA A 95 16.92 10.28 -5.71
C ALA A 95 18.45 10.44 -5.75
N TYR A 96 19.13 10.18 -4.64
CA TYR A 96 20.59 10.21 -4.54
C TYR A 96 21.23 9.13 -5.44
N MET A 97 20.73 7.88 -5.36
CA MET A 97 21.21 6.75 -6.17
C MET A 97 20.09 6.06 -6.96
N PRO A 98 19.68 6.64 -8.10
CA PRO A 98 18.71 5.99 -8.97
C PRO A 98 19.42 4.85 -9.72
N ILE A 99 19.32 3.63 -9.19
CA ILE A 99 19.89 2.40 -9.78
C ILE A 99 18.80 1.59 -10.45
N LYS A 100 19.11 0.92 -11.57
CA LYS A 100 18.15 0.08 -12.30
C LYS A 100 17.83 -1.16 -11.45
N GLY A 101 16.57 -1.32 -11.07
CA GLY A 101 16.16 -2.38 -10.14
C GLY A 101 16.48 -2.08 -8.67
N LEU A 102 16.59 -0.80 -8.30
CA LEU A 102 16.80 -0.39 -6.90
C LEU A 102 15.71 -0.97 -6.00
N THR A 103 16.13 -1.70 -4.99
CA THR A 103 15.27 -2.18 -3.91
C THR A 103 15.77 -1.62 -2.58
N VAL A 104 14.88 -1.49 -1.59
CA VAL A 104 15.27 -1.09 -0.22
C VAL A 104 16.33 -2.04 0.36
N PRO A 105 16.21 -3.38 0.23
CA PRO A 105 17.29 -4.32 0.61
C PRO A 105 18.65 -4.01 -0.01
N TYR A 106 18.69 -3.63 -1.29
CA TYR A 106 19.95 -3.26 -1.92
C TYR A 106 20.61 -2.04 -1.24
N MET A 107 19.81 -1.06 -0.82
CA MET A 107 20.31 0.10 -0.06
C MET A 107 20.83 -0.30 1.32
N ILE A 108 20.10 -1.16 2.03
CA ILE A 108 20.52 -1.72 3.32
C ILE A 108 21.85 -2.47 3.15
N LYS A 109 22.00 -3.27 2.09
CA LYS A 109 23.23 -4.03 1.80
C LYS A 109 24.42 -3.11 1.56
N ARG A 110 24.18 -1.96 0.94
CA ARG A 110 25.19 -0.95 0.59
C ARG A 110 25.66 -0.16 1.82
N PHE A 111 24.74 0.24 2.69
CA PHE A 111 24.99 1.23 3.76
C PHE A 111 24.99 0.65 5.17
N VAL A 112 24.40 -0.51 5.40
CA VAL A 112 24.28 -1.07 6.75
C VAL A 112 25.02 -2.40 6.79
N GLU A 113 24.38 -3.47 6.32
CA GLU A 113 24.90 -4.82 6.53
C GLU A 113 24.21 -5.83 5.58
N PRO A 114 24.96 -6.77 4.96
CA PRO A 114 24.39 -7.72 4.01
C PRO A 114 23.39 -8.72 4.60
N SER A 115 23.57 -9.20 5.83
CA SER A 115 22.64 -10.17 6.44
C SER A 115 21.30 -9.54 6.78
N LEU A 116 21.30 -8.30 7.28
CA LEU A 116 20.10 -7.49 7.48
C LEU A 116 19.38 -7.24 6.15
N ALA A 117 20.12 -6.91 5.10
CA ALA A 117 19.55 -6.73 3.77
C ALA A 117 18.86 -8.00 3.25
N PHE A 118 19.50 -9.17 3.41
CA PHE A 118 18.92 -10.45 3.06
C PHE A 118 17.61 -10.69 3.83
N ALA A 119 17.64 -10.55 5.16
CA ALA A 119 16.45 -10.76 6.01
C ALA A 119 15.29 -9.81 5.64
N ILE A 120 15.58 -8.51 5.49
CA ILE A 120 14.58 -7.50 5.12
C ILE A 120 14.06 -7.72 3.70
N GLY A 121 14.88 -8.23 2.78
CA GLY A 121 14.44 -8.58 1.43
C GLY A 121 13.36 -9.66 1.42
N TRP A 122 13.56 -10.74 2.17
CA TRP A 122 12.55 -11.79 2.31
C TRP A 122 11.31 -11.29 3.05
N ASN A 123 11.48 -10.46 4.08
CA ASN A 123 10.38 -9.77 4.79
C ASN A 123 9.51 -8.95 3.81
N TYR A 124 10.13 -8.14 2.95
CA TYR A 124 9.40 -7.40 1.92
C TYR A 124 8.69 -8.30 0.92
N TRP A 125 9.37 -9.31 0.38
CA TRP A 125 8.76 -10.20 -0.62
C TRP A 125 7.53 -10.91 -0.08
N ILE A 126 7.63 -11.45 1.14
CA ILE A 126 6.51 -12.11 1.83
C ILE A 126 5.40 -11.09 2.09
N ALA A 127 5.72 -9.91 2.62
CA ALA A 127 4.72 -8.88 2.90
C ALA A 127 3.95 -8.46 1.64
N PHE A 128 4.64 -8.15 0.54
CA PHE A 128 3.99 -7.81 -0.72
C PHE A 128 3.09 -8.94 -1.25
N GLY A 129 3.55 -10.20 -1.21
CA GLY A 129 2.77 -11.34 -1.66
C GLY A 129 1.55 -11.63 -0.78
N ILE A 130 1.68 -11.52 0.54
CA ILE A 130 0.56 -11.69 1.49
C ILE A 130 -0.46 -10.56 1.31
N THR A 131 -0.02 -9.32 1.06
CA THR A 131 -0.95 -8.20 0.81
C THR A 131 -1.84 -8.49 -0.40
N MET A 132 -1.33 -9.09 -1.48
CA MET A 132 -2.19 -9.53 -2.59
C MET A 132 -3.30 -10.50 -2.11
N GLY A 133 -2.97 -11.45 -1.23
CA GLY A 133 -3.96 -12.34 -0.62
C GLY A 133 -4.97 -11.62 0.27
N ALA A 134 -4.54 -10.59 1.02
CA ALA A 134 -5.42 -9.75 1.82
C ALA A 134 -6.41 -8.98 0.93
N GLU A 135 -5.94 -8.44 -0.20
CA GLU A 135 -6.78 -7.73 -1.17
C GLU A 135 -7.79 -8.68 -1.85
N ALA A 136 -7.38 -9.92 -2.18
CA ALA A 136 -8.30 -10.93 -2.70
C ALA A 136 -9.38 -11.34 -1.68
N THR A 137 -9.01 -11.42 -0.40
CA THR A 137 -9.96 -11.67 0.70
C THR A 137 -10.95 -10.52 0.82
N ALA A 138 -10.47 -9.28 0.80
CA ALA A 138 -11.33 -8.11 0.86
C ALA A 138 -12.26 -7.99 -0.36
N ALA A 139 -11.78 -8.33 -1.56
CA ALA A 139 -12.62 -8.40 -2.75
C ALA A 139 -13.76 -9.41 -2.59
N SER A 140 -13.49 -10.60 -2.04
CA SER A 140 -14.53 -11.59 -1.73
C SER A 140 -15.55 -11.07 -0.73
N LEU A 141 -15.10 -10.43 0.36
CA LEU A 141 -15.97 -9.80 1.37
C LEU A 141 -16.89 -8.74 0.77
N VAL A 142 -16.39 -7.94 -0.17
CA VAL A 142 -17.20 -6.93 -0.86
C VAL A 142 -18.24 -7.59 -1.76
N ILE A 143 -17.93 -8.72 -2.39
CA ILE A 143 -18.88 -9.44 -3.25
C ILE A 143 -20.03 -10.07 -2.45
N GLU A 144 -19.77 -10.50 -1.21
CA GLU A 144 -20.81 -10.99 -0.30
C GLU A 144 -21.90 -9.93 -0.03
N TYR A 145 -21.61 -8.64 -0.21
CA TYR A 145 -22.59 -7.57 -0.10
C TYR A 145 -23.84 -7.80 -0.99
N TRP A 146 -23.64 -8.37 -2.18
CA TRP A 146 -24.74 -8.65 -3.11
C TRP A 146 -25.40 -10.02 -2.87
N GLY A 147 -25.09 -10.71 -1.76
CA GLY A 147 -25.69 -11.99 -1.42
C GLY A 147 -25.36 -13.11 -2.41
N SER A 148 -24.14 -13.10 -2.97
CA SER A 148 -23.70 -14.11 -3.94
C SER A 148 -23.83 -15.53 -3.36
N PRO A 149 -24.59 -16.45 -4.00
CA PRO A 149 -24.68 -17.85 -3.58
C PRO A 149 -23.43 -18.66 -3.95
N VAL A 150 -22.47 -18.05 -4.66
CA VAL A 150 -21.24 -18.68 -5.12
C VAL A 150 -20.22 -18.76 -3.99
N ASN A 151 -19.53 -19.91 -3.88
CA ASN A 151 -18.47 -20.10 -2.90
C ASN A 151 -17.37 -19.02 -3.01
N PRO A 152 -16.95 -18.38 -1.90
CA PRO A 152 -15.88 -17.38 -1.85
C PRO A 152 -14.60 -17.76 -2.63
N ALA A 153 -14.26 -19.06 -2.66
CA ALA A 153 -13.12 -19.59 -3.42
C ALA A 153 -13.13 -19.17 -4.90
N VAL A 154 -14.31 -19.13 -5.52
CA VAL A 154 -14.44 -18.79 -6.94
C VAL A 154 -14.05 -17.33 -7.17
N TRP A 155 -14.54 -16.42 -6.32
CA TRP A 155 -14.23 -15.00 -6.41
C TRP A 155 -12.75 -14.73 -6.16
N ILE A 156 -12.18 -15.39 -5.16
CA ILE A 156 -10.74 -15.34 -4.87
C ILE A 156 -9.92 -15.82 -6.07
N ALA A 157 -10.29 -16.96 -6.66
CA ALA A 157 -9.61 -17.50 -7.83
C ALA A 157 -9.68 -16.54 -9.03
N ILE A 158 -10.82 -15.87 -9.24
CA ILE A 158 -11.01 -14.88 -10.29
C ILE A 158 -10.09 -13.66 -10.07
N VAL A 159 -10.06 -13.10 -8.85
CA VAL A 159 -9.20 -11.96 -8.50
C VAL A 159 -7.73 -12.30 -8.74
N LEU A 160 -7.29 -13.45 -8.21
CA LEU A 160 -5.93 -13.93 -8.37
C LEU A 160 -5.57 -14.17 -9.85
N ALA A 161 -6.45 -14.83 -10.61
CA ALA A 161 -6.21 -15.14 -12.02
C ALA A 161 -5.96 -13.87 -12.85
N VAL A 162 -6.73 -12.80 -12.63
CA VAL A 162 -6.53 -11.56 -13.40
C VAL A 162 -5.32 -10.79 -12.92
N CYS A 163 -5.03 -10.75 -11.61
CA CYS A 163 -3.76 -10.20 -11.12
C CYS A 163 -2.56 -10.89 -11.79
N LEU A 164 -2.60 -12.22 -11.92
CA LEU A 164 -1.57 -12.99 -12.61
C LEU A 164 -1.51 -12.63 -14.10
N LEU A 165 -2.64 -12.63 -14.81
CA LEU A 165 -2.68 -12.33 -16.24
C LEU A 165 -2.09 -10.95 -16.53
N LEU A 166 -2.49 -9.91 -15.77
CA LEU A 166 -1.95 -8.56 -15.93
C LEU A 166 -0.44 -8.51 -15.66
N ASN A 167 0.04 -9.18 -14.60
CA ASN A 167 1.47 -9.20 -14.26
C ASN A 167 2.32 -10.05 -15.21
N MET A 168 1.71 -10.90 -16.03
CA MET A 168 2.37 -11.67 -17.09
C MET A 168 2.45 -10.91 -18.42
N THR A 169 1.76 -9.77 -18.56
CA THR A 169 1.84 -8.89 -19.73
C THR A 169 2.95 -7.85 -19.62
N ALA A 170 3.21 -7.10 -20.71
CA ALA A 170 4.22 -6.05 -20.72
C ALA A 170 3.92 -4.95 -19.69
N VAL A 171 4.96 -4.40 -19.05
CA VAL A 171 4.85 -3.38 -18.00
C VAL A 171 4.11 -2.11 -18.44
N SER A 172 4.13 -1.80 -19.74
CA SER A 172 3.38 -0.68 -20.30
C SER A 172 1.87 -0.87 -20.18
N LEU A 173 1.35 -2.09 -20.44
CA LEU A 173 -0.07 -2.40 -20.31
C LEU A 173 -0.50 -2.38 -18.83
N PHE A 174 0.34 -2.92 -17.95
CA PHE A 174 0.15 -2.78 -16.51
C PHE A 174 0.03 -1.31 -16.09
N GLY A 175 0.93 -0.45 -16.57
CA GLY A 175 0.94 0.98 -16.26
C GLY A 175 -0.30 1.73 -16.76
N GLU A 176 -0.84 1.38 -17.93
CA GLU A 176 -2.09 1.97 -18.43
C GLU A 176 -3.32 1.46 -17.66
N ALA A 177 -3.36 0.17 -17.28
CA ALA A 177 -4.43 -0.36 -16.43
C ALA A 177 -4.46 0.34 -15.07
N GLU A 178 -3.30 0.47 -14.41
CA GLU A 178 -3.16 1.19 -13.14
C GLU A 178 -3.51 2.68 -13.26
N PHE A 179 -3.19 3.33 -14.39
CA PHE A 179 -3.60 4.71 -14.64
C PHE A 179 -5.13 4.89 -14.51
N TRP A 180 -5.90 4.01 -15.15
CA TRP A 180 -7.36 4.05 -15.10
C TRP A 180 -7.91 3.68 -13.72
N PHE A 181 -7.39 2.62 -13.10
CA PHE A 181 -7.81 2.22 -11.76
C PHE A 181 -7.53 3.30 -10.70
N ALA A 182 -6.35 3.93 -10.75
CA ALA A 182 -5.99 5.02 -9.85
C ALA A 182 -6.90 6.25 -10.05
N SER A 183 -7.26 6.56 -11.30
CA SER A 183 -8.16 7.68 -11.61
C SER A 183 -9.57 7.45 -11.03
N ILE A 184 -10.11 6.23 -11.13
CA ILE A 184 -11.40 5.86 -10.50
C ILE A 184 -11.32 6.02 -8.98
N LYS A 185 -10.25 5.52 -8.34
CA LYS A 185 -10.03 5.64 -6.88
C LYS A 185 -10.01 7.10 -6.42
N ILE A 186 -9.27 7.96 -7.11
CA ILE A 186 -9.12 9.38 -6.78
C ILE A 186 -10.45 10.11 -6.94
N LEU A 187 -11.17 9.89 -8.06
CA LEU A 187 -12.48 10.50 -8.28
C LEU A 187 -13.49 10.07 -7.21
N THR A 188 -13.44 8.80 -6.82
CA THR A 188 -14.34 8.24 -5.80
C THR A 188 -14.08 8.85 -4.43
N ILE A 189 -12.83 8.90 -3.97
CA ILE A 189 -12.55 9.47 -2.64
C ILE A 189 -12.88 10.97 -2.57
N VAL A 190 -12.63 11.73 -3.65
CA VAL A 190 -13.05 13.13 -3.74
C VAL A 190 -14.57 13.24 -3.71
N GLY A 191 -15.28 12.38 -4.44
CA GLY A 191 -16.74 12.29 -4.42
C GLY A 191 -17.31 11.97 -3.04
N LEU A 192 -16.67 11.04 -2.29
CA LEU A 192 -17.07 10.69 -0.93
C LEU A 192 -16.82 11.83 0.06
N ILE A 193 -15.73 12.58 -0.10
CA ILE A 193 -15.48 13.76 0.73
C ILE A 193 -16.54 14.83 0.47
N MET A 194 -16.84 15.11 -0.80
CA MET A 194 -17.91 16.02 -1.19
C MET A 194 -19.27 15.57 -0.63
N LEU A 195 -19.60 14.29 -0.77
CA LEU A 195 -20.81 13.70 -0.21
C LEU A 195 -20.86 13.86 1.31
N GLY A 196 -19.76 13.58 2.00
CA GLY A 196 -19.65 13.76 3.45
C GLY A 196 -19.94 15.19 3.89
N ILE A 197 -19.42 16.19 3.15
CA ILE A 197 -19.71 17.61 3.40
C ILE A 197 -21.20 17.92 3.17
N VAL A 198 -21.80 17.39 2.10
CA VAL A 198 -23.23 17.59 1.83
C VAL A 198 -24.08 16.98 2.94
N LEU A 199 -23.78 15.76 3.39
CA LEU A 199 -24.48 15.09 4.49
C LEU A 199 -24.26 15.81 5.84
N PHE A 200 -23.07 16.38 6.06
CA PHE A 200 -22.77 17.18 7.26
C PHE A 200 -23.80 18.30 7.47
N PHE A 201 -24.17 18.99 6.40
CA PHE A 201 -25.15 20.09 6.41
C PHE A 201 -26.60 19.66 6.16
N GLY A 202 -26.88 18.34 6.10
CA GLY A 202 -28.24 17.82 5.88
C GLY A 202 -28.74 17.90 4.44
N GLY A 203 -27.85 17.89 3.45
CA GLY A 203 -28.20 17.82 2.04
C GLY A 203 -28.60 16.43 1.53
N GLY A 204 -28.77 15.45 2.42
CA GLY A 204 -29.23 14.10 2.08
C GLY A 204 -30.77 14.01 1.92
N PRO A 205 -31.30 12.91 1.38
CA PRO A 205 -32.75 12.68 1.22
C PRO A 205 -33.57 12.82 2.50
N SER A 206 -33.00 12.46 3.65
CA SER A 206 -33.65 12.59 4.96
C SER A 206 -33.66 14.01 5.50
N HIS A 207 -32.93 14.94 4.87
CA HIS A 207 -32.63 16.29 5.38
C HIS A 207 -32.05 16.33 6.80
N ASP A 208 -31.52 15.20 7.28
CA ASP A 208 -30.97 15.08 8.63
C ASP A 208 -29.59 15.74 8.71
N GLN A 209 -29.46 16.75 9.57
CA GLN A 209 -28.22 17.49 9.75
C GLN A 209 -27.31 16.77 10.73
N LEU A 210 -26.26 16.14 10.21
CA LEU A 210 -25.36 15.34 11.04
C LEU A 210 -24.46 16.20 11.92
N TYR A 211 -23.87 17.28 11.40
CA TYR A 211 -22.81 18.02 12.09
C TYR A 211 -21.80 17.07 12.76
N PHE A 212 -21.39 17.34 14.01
CA PHE A 212 -20.58 16.43 14.81
C PHE A 212 -21.43 15.54 15.75
N ARG A 213 -22.69 15.23 15.40
CA ARG A 213 -23.61 14.46 16.26
C ARG A 213 -22.99 13.18 16.78
N TYR A 214 -22.31 12.40 15.93
CA TYR A 214 -21.70 11.13 16.33
C TYR A 214 -20.45 11.27 17.20
N TRP A 215 -19.84 12.45 17.23
CA TRP A 215 -18.76 12.79 18.17
C TRP A 215 -19.30 13.16 19.56
N SER A 216 -20.56 13.58 19.65
CA SER A 216 -21.24 13.84 20.92
C SER A 216 -22.04 12.64 21.43
N THR A 217 -22.70 11.90 20.52
CA THR A 217 -23.56 10.76 20.84
C THR A 217 -23.46 9.72 19.72
N PRO A 218 -22.88 8.53 19.96
CA PRO A 218 -22.59 7.92 21.27
C PRO A 218 -21.34 8.47 21.96
N GLY A 219 -20.48 9.19 21.24
CA GLY A 219 -19.32 9.88 21.80
C GLY A 219 -18.12 9.87 20.84
N ALA A 220 -17.12 10.69 21.16
CA ALA A 220 -15.94 10.84 20.33
C ALA A 220 -15.01 9.61 20.38
N PHE A 221 -15.01 8.90 21.50
CA PHE A 221 -14.14 7.75 21.76
C PHE A 221 -14.98 6.54 22.20
N ASN A 222 -14.62 5.37 21.68
CA ASN A 222 -15.10 4.10 22.20
C ASN A 222 -14.04 3.43 23.10
N THR A 223 -14.45 2.45 23.89
CA THR A 223 -13.56 1.66 24.76
C THR A 223 -13.23 0.31 24.12
N TYR A 224 -11.96 -0.09 24.18
CA TYR A 224 -11.47 -1.36 23.67
C TYR A 224 -10.85 -2.21 24.80
N LEU A 225 -11.20 -3.50 24.85
CA LEU A 225 -10.80 -4.52 25.86
C LEU A 225 -11.23 -4.28 27.31
N VAL A 226 -11.18 -3.05 27.79
CA VAL A 226 -11.59 -2.66 29.16
C VAL A 226 -12.42 -1.37 29.09
N GLY A 227 -13.19 -1.07 30.13
CA GLY A 227 -13.94 0.18 30.23
C GLY A 227 -13.10 1.40 30.65
N GLY A 228 -13.73 2.58 30.69
CA GLY A 228 -13.12 3.81 31.20
C GLY A 228 -12.02 4.41 30.31
N GLU A 229 -11.20 5.30 30.87
CA GLU A 229 -10.15 6.01 30.12
C GLU A 229 -9.07 5.07 29.58
N THR A 230 -8.73 4.01 30.34
CA THR A 230 -7.81 2.97 29.86
C THR A 230 -8.35 2.30 28.60
N GLY A 231 -9.65 1.99 28.57
CA GLY A 231 -10.31 1.43 27.39
C GLY A 231 -10.22 2.34 26.17
N ARG A 232 -10.44 3.64 26.36
CA ARG A 232 -10.32 4.63 25.29
C ARG A 232 -8.90 4.73 24.75
N PHE A 233 -7.91 4.77 25.64
CA PHE A 233 -6.50 4.76 25.26
C PHE A 233 -6.13 3.51 24.44
N LEU A 234 -6.55 2.32 24.91
CA LEU A 234 -6.32 1.07 24.19
C LEU A 234 -7.03 1.05 22.82
N GLY A 235 -8.20 1.69 22.71
CA GLY A 235 -8.89 1.88 21.43
C GLY A 235 -8.07 2.69 20.45
N VAL A 236 -7.54 3.84 20.88
CA VAL A 236 -6.65 4.67 20.04
C VAL A 236 -5.36 3.91 19.68
N TRP A 237 -4.77 3.19 20.63
CA TRP A 237 -3.56 2.39 20.39
C TRP A 237 -3.80 1.29 19.35
N TYR A 238 -4.89 0.54 19.49
CA TYR A 238 -5.33 -0.45 18.51
C TYR A 238 -5.57 0.20 17.13
N ALA A 239 -6.23 1.36 17.10
CA ALA A 239 -6.46 2.12 15.87
C ALA A 239 -5.15 2.52 15.17
N MET A 240 -4.13 2.96 15.90
CA MET A 240 -2.83 3.32 15.31
C MET A 240 -2.17 2.12 14.63
N ILE A 241 -2.15 0.96 15.29
CA ILE A 241 -1.56 -0.26 14.73
C ILE A 241 -2.35 -0.72 13.49
N ARG A 242 -3.69 -0.71 13.56
CA ARG A 242 -4.55 -1.18 12.47
C ARG A 242 -4.58 -0.23 11.29
N ALA A 243 -4.55 1.09 11.52
CA ALA A 243 -4.50 2.09 10.48
C ALA A 243 -3.25 1.92 9.59
N ALA A 244 -2.14 1.40 10.17
CA ALA A 244 -0.89 1.18 9.47
C ALA A 244 -1.03 0.32 8.20
N PHE A 245 -1.95 -0.65 8.16
CA PHE A 245 -2.20 -1.45 6.95
C PHE A 245 -2.56 -0.57 5.74
N SER A 246 -3.23 0.56 5.97
CA SER A 246 -3.62 1.48 4.89
C SER A 246 -2.45 2.28 4.31
N PHE A 247 -1.27 2.24 4.95
CA PHE A 247 -0.09 3.02 4.57
C PHE A 247 1.17 2.19 4.33
N ILE A 248 1.26 1.01 4.93
CA ILE A 248 2.43 0.13 4.84
C ILE A 248 2.69 -0.27 3.38
N LEU A 249 3.97 -0.40 3.03
CA LEU A 249 4.47 -0.71 1.68
C LEU A 249 4.21 0.36 0.60
N SER A 250 3.48 1.44 0.94
CA SER A 250 3.13 2.50 0.01
C SER A 250 4.30 3.40 -0.40
N PRO A 251 5.16 3.89 0.52
CA PRO A 251 6.39 4.59 0.15
C PRO A 251 7.33 3.75 -0.73
N GLU A 252 7.36 2.43 -0.52
CA GLU A 252 8.26 1.52 -1.22
C GLU A 252 7.88 1.33 -2.68
N LEU A 253 6.58 1.39 -3.02
CA LEU A 253 6.11 1.43 -4.41
C LEU A 253 6.70 2.63 -5.18
N LEU A 254 6.89 3.78 -4.50
CA LEU A 254 7.54 4.94 -5.09
C LEU A 254 9.02 4.67 -5.38
N THR A 255 9.74 4.01 -4.47
CA THR A 255 11.15 3.64 -4.67
C THR A 255 11.32 2.59 -5.77
N MET A 256 10.47 1.56 -5.80
CA MET A 256 10.55 0.49 -6.81
C MET A 256 10.34 1.02 -8.23
N THR A 257 9.42 1.96 -8.41
CA THR A 257 9.15 2.58 -9.72
C THR A 257 10.29 3.48 -10.18
N ALA A 258 11.19 3.92 -9.29
CA ALA A 258 12.34 4.76 -9.66
C ALA A 258 13.31 4.07 -10.64
N GLY A 259 13.49 2.75 -10.52
CA GLY A 259 14.37 1.97 -11.39
C GLY A 259 13.86 1.85 -12.84
N GLU A 260 12.57 2.11 -13.05
CA GLU A 260 11.88 2.03 -14.36
C GLU A 260 11.34 3.40 -14.82
N CYS A 261 11.69 4.46 -14.08
CA CYS A 261 11.27 5.84 -14.32
C CYS A 261 12.14 6.57 -15.33
N GLU A 262 11.52 7.42 -16.15
CA GLU A 262 12.22 8.46 -16.90
C GLU A 262 12.68 9.59 -15.96
N ALA A 263 13.96 9.97 -16.00
CA ALA A 263 14.55 11.06 -15.20
C ALA A 263 14.24 10.99 -13.68
N PRO A 264 14.64 9.91 -12.99
CA PRO A 264 14.29 9.65 -11.59
C PRO A 264 14.78 10.73 -10.62
N ARG A 265 15.96 11.33 -10.84
CA ARG A 265 16.50 12.43 -10.00
C ARG A 265 15.59 13.65 -9.93
N ARG A 266 14.81 13.89 -10.99
CA ARG A 266 13.86 15.02 -11.04
C ARG A 266 12.47 14.61 -10.58
N ASN A 267 12.02 13.42 -10.97
CA ASN A 267 10.64 13.00 -10.80
C ASN A 267 10.35 12.42 -9.41
N ILE A 268 11.31 11.70 -8.80
CA ILE A 268 11.13 11.11 -7.47
C ILE A 268 10.98 12.18 -6.38
N PRO A 269 11.86 13.20 -6.26
CA PRO A 269 11.69 14.24 -5.25
C PRO A 269 10.37 15.02 -5.39
N LYS A 270 9.90 15.24 -6.62
CA LYS A 270 8.60 15.88 -6.87
C LYS A 270 7.44 15.02 -6.36
N ALA A 271 7.49 13.71 -6.63
CA ALA A 271 6.48 12.77 -6.14
C ALA A 271 6.50 12.67 -4.61
N THR A 272 7.69 12.54 -4.00
CA THR A 272 7.88 12.51 -2.54
C THR A 272 7.29 13.76 -1.86
N ARG A 273 7.60 14.97 -2.32
CA ARG A 273 7.07 16.21 -1.73
C ARG A 273 5.55 16.33 -1.84
N ARG A 274 4.95 15.79 -2.90
CA ARG A 274 3.50 15.83 -3.12
C ARG A 274 2.74 14.75 -2.35
N PHE A 275 3.44 13.75 -1.85
CA PHE A 275 2.86 12.61 -1.13
C PHE A 275 2.07 13.05 0.11
N ILE A 276 2.51 14.08 0.83
CA ILE A 276 1.81 14.60 2.01
C ILE A 276 0.38 15.06 1.71
N TYR A 277 0.15 15.78 0.60
CA TYR A 277 -1.18 16.27 0.25
C TYR A 277 -2.16 15.12 0.08
N ARG A 278 -1.67 14.00 -0.47
CA ARG A 278 -2.44 12.77 -0.59
C ARG A 278 -2.82 12.19 0.77
N LEU A 279 -1.87 12.13 1.71
CA LEU A 279 -2.12 11.60 3.06
C LEU A 279 -3.20 12.41 3.78
N LEU A 280 -3.09 13.74 3.72
CA LEU A 280 -4.06 14.65 4.31
C LEU A 280 -5.44 14.52 3.66
N THR A 281 -5.52 14.56 2.32
CA THR A 281 -6.81 14.55 1.63
C THR A 281 -7.51 13.19 1.75
N PHE A 282 -6.82 12.08 1.49
CA PHE A 282 -7.51 10.78 1.39
C PHE A 282 -7.68 10.09 2.73
N TYR A 283 -6.71 10.20 3.63
CA TYR A 283 -6.76 9.50 4.90
C TYR A 283 -7.31 10.38 6.01
N VAL A 284 -6.79 11.60 6.20
CA VAL A 284 -7.25 12.47 7.29
C VAL A 284 -8.66 12.98 7.02
N LEU A 285 -8.91 13.64 5.87
CA LEU A 285 -10.28 14.09 5.55
C LEU A 285 -11.23 12.91 5.29
N GLY A 286 -10.75 11.84 4.65
CA GLY A 286 -11.55 10.64 4.41
C GLY A 286 -12.07 10.02 5.70
N THR A 287 -11.22 9.89 6.73
CA THR A 287 -11.62 9.32 8.03
C THR A 287 -12.41 10.30 8.89
N LEU A 288 -12.15 11.61 8.77
CA LEU A 288 -13.03 12.63 9.35
C LEU A 288 -14.46 12.50 8.82
N VAL A 289 -14.62 12.33 7.50
CA VAL A 289 -15.93 12.10 6.86
C VAL A 289 -16.59 10.85 7.42
N ILE A 290 -15.86 9.73 7.53
CA ILE A 290 -16.39 8.50 8.16
C ILE A 290 -16.86 8.81 9.58
N GLY A 291 -16.05 9.47 10.40
CA GLY A 291 -16.36 9.74 11.80
C GLY A 291 -17.55 10.68 12.01
N VAL A 292 -17.88 11.50 11.02
CA VAL A 292 -19.08 12.36 11.02
C VAL A 292 -20.31 11.62 10.51
N THR A 293 -20.14 10.74 9.52
CA THR A 293 -21.25 10.12 8.78
C THR A 293 -21.70 8.76 9.31
N VAL A 294 -20.90 8.12 10.16
CA VAL A 294 -21.20 6.79 10.70
C VAL A 294 -20.97 6.77 12.21
N ARG A 295 -21.91 6.16 12.94
CA ARG A 295 -21.76 5.90 14.37
C ARG A 295 -20.83 4.71 14.59
N PHE A 296 -20.00 4.76 15.62
CA PHE A 296 -19.15 3.61 15.95
C PHE A 296 -19.93 2.40 16.49
N ASP A 297 -21.15 2.62 16.99
CA ASP A 297 -22.06 1.59 17.53
C ASP A 297 -23.17 1.20 16.52
N ASP A 298 -23.00 1.54 15.24
CA ASP A 298 -23.96 1.19 14.19
C ASP A 298 -24.12 -0.33 14.05
N SER A 299 -25.35 -0.81 14.06
CA SER A 299 -25.63 -2.26 13.98
C SER A 299 -25.11 -2.91 12.69
N ALA A 300 -25.14 -2.20 11.55
CA ALA A 300 -24.59 -2.71 10.30
C ALA A 300 -23.06 -2.82 10.39
N LEU A 301 -22.41 -1.83 10.99
CA LEU A 301 -20.96 -1.83 11.24
C LEU A 301 -20.55 -2.98 12.17
N LEU A 302 -21.25 -3.13 13.30
CA LEU A 302 -20.95 -4.17 14.30
C LEU A 302 -21.25 -5.57 13.76
N SER A 303 -22.33 -5.75 13.00
CA SER A 303 -22.66 -7.05 12.39
C SER A 303 -21.59 -7.48 11.39
N ALA A 304 -21.04 -6.54 10.62
CA ALA A 304 -19.97 -6.77 9.66
C ALA A 304 -18.62 -7.12 10.29
N ILE A 305 -18.43 -6.81 11.58
CA ILE A 305 -17.19 -7.09 12.33
C ILE A 305 -17.37 -8.32 13.24
N SER A 306 -18.60 -8.64 13.63
CA SER A 306 -18.89 -9.77 14.50
C SER A 306 -18.65 -11.11 13.80
N GLN A 307 -17.91 -12.00 14.47
CA GLN A 307 -17.43 -13.29 13.95
C GLN A 307 -18.53 -14.29 13.57
N SER A 308 -19.80 -14.00 13.87
CA SER A 308 -20.93 -14.93 13.75
C SER A 308 -21.93 -14.58 12.66
N ALA A 309 -21.73 -13.49 11.91
CA ALA A 309 -22.59 -13.14 10.80
C ALA A 309 -21.82 -13.28 9.48
N SER A 310 -22.38 -14.04 8.54
CA SER A 310 -21.99 -14.08 7.12
C SER A 310 -22.29 -12.76 6.39
N ASN A 311 -22.32 -11.64 7.12
CA ASN A 311 -22.70 -10.34 6.58
C ASN A 311 -21.41 -9.59 6.30
N ALA A 312 -21.14 -9.46 5.00
CA ALA A 312 -20.08 -8.70 4.36
C ALA A 312 -19.46 -7.60 5.23
N ALA A 313 -18.13 -7.50 5.21
CA ALA A 313 -17.41 -6.36 5.78
C ALA A 313 -17.89 -5.07 5.12
N ALA A 314 -18.88 -4.42 5.72
CA ALA A 314 -19.50 -3.22 5.19
C ALA A 314 -18.55 -2.05 5.43
N SER A 315 -18.00 -1.53 4.33
CA SER A 315 -17.22 -0.29 4.34
C SER A 315 -18.01 0.83 5.05
N PRO A 316 -17.41 1.60 5.97
CA PRO A 316 -18.11 2.73 6.59
C PRO A 316 -18.66 3.73 5.58
N TYR A 317 -18.01 3.91 4.43
CA TYR A 317 -18.55 4.75 3.36
C TYR A 317 -19.87 4.21 2.78
N VAL A 318 -19.98 2.89 2.64
CA VAL A 318 -21.23 2.25 2.17
C VAL A 318 -22.31 2.38 3.23
N ILE A 319 -21.97 2.17 4.50
CA ILE A 319 -22.91 2.36 5.63
C ILE A 319 -23.40 3.80 5.68
N ALA A 320 -22.52 4.79 5.53
CA ALA A 320 -22.89 6.20 5.48
C ALA A 320 -23.92 6.49 4.37
N ILE A 321 -23.70 5.95 3.17
CA ILE A 321 -24.60 6.10 2.02
C ILE A 321 -25.96 5.42 2.29
N GLN A 322 -25.95 4.22 2.89
CA GLN A 322 -27.17 3.50 3.25
C GLN A 322 -27.97 4.24 4.33
N ASN A 323 -27.31 4.72 5.38
CA ASN A 323 -27.92 5.51 6.46
C ASN A 323 -28.48 6.84 5.95
N ALA A 324 -27.84 7.45 4.95
CA ALA A 324 -28.35 8.64 4.28
C ALA A 324 -29.56 8.36 3.37
N GLY A 325 -29.88 7.09 3.09
CA GLY A 325 -31.00 6.70 2.23
C GLY A 325 -30.80 7.04 0.75
N ILE A 326 -29.55 7.13 0.27
CA ILE A 326 -29.26 7.45 -1.14
C ILE A 326 -29.30 6.15 -1.96
N PRO A 327 -30.29 5.97 -2.85
CA PRO A 327 -30.43 4.72 -3.61
C PRO A 327 -29.28 4.56 -4.61
N ILE A 328 -28.91 3.32 -4.90
CA ILE A 328 -27.93 2.90 -5.92
C ILE A 328 -26.46 3.25 -5.58
N LEU A 329 -26.20 4.38 -4.92
CA LEU A 329 -24.85 4.87 -4.66
C LEU A 329 -24.03 3.89 -3.78
N ASN A 330 -24.69 3.16 -2.89
CA ASN A 330 -24.12 2.07 -2.09
C ASN A 330 -23.55 0.95 -2.98
N HIS A 331 -24.27 0.55 -4.04
CA HIS A 331 -23.82 -0.47 -4.99
C HIS A 331 -22.68 0.03 -5.86
N ILE A 332 -22.75 1.29 -6.31
CA ILE A 332 -21.65 1.93 -7.06
C ILE A 332 -20.39 1.97 -6.19
N MET A 333 -20.53 2.34 -4.92
CA MET A 333 -19.41 2.41 -3.99
C MET A 333 -18.79 1.03 -3.78
N ASN A 334 -19.58 -0.01 -3.52
CA ASN A 334 -19.04 -1.38 -3.41
C ASN A 334 -18.35 -1.86 -4.70
N ALA A 335 -18.90 -1.54 -5.88
CA ALA A 335 -18.23 -1.85 -7.14
C ALA A 335 -16.86 -1.14 -7.25
N VAL A 336 -16.77 0.12 -6.82
CA VAL A 336 -15.48 0.82 -6.76
C VAL A 336 -14.52 0.18 -5.76
N ILE A 337 -14.98 -0.17 -4.55
CA ILE A 337 -14.13 -0.85 -3.55
C ILE A 337 -13.58 -2.15 -4.12
N LEU A 338 -14.41 -2.92 -4.82
CA LEU A 338 -13.99 -4.15 -5.48
C LEU A 338 -12.89 -3.90 -6.52
N THR A 339 -13.09 -2.92 -7.42
CA THR A 339 -12.03 -2.54 -8.38
C THR A 339 -10.77 -2.00 -7.70
N SER A 340 -10.94 -1.35 -6.55
CA SER A 340 -9.85 -0.79 -5.76
C SER A 340 -8.98 -1.88 -5.15
N ALA A 341 -9.61 -2.88 -4.52
CA ALA A 341 -8.98 -4.07 -3.96
C ALA A 341 -8.19 -4.82 -5.05
N TRP A 342 -8.81 -5.01 -6.21
CA TRP A 342 -8.20 -5.68 -7.34
C TRP A 342 -6.95 -4.96 -7.87
N SER A 343 -7.04 -3.64 -8.07
CA SER A 343 -5.89 -2.83 -8.51
C SER A 343 -4.77 -2.83 -7.46
N SER A 344 -5.12 -2.76 -6.18
CA SER A 344 -4.13 -2.83 -5.10
C SER A 344 -3.41 -4.18 -5.09
N GLY A 345 -4.17 -5.30 -5.18
CA GLY A 345 -3.60 -6.64 -5.26
C GLY A 345 -2.69 -6.83 -6.49
N ASN A 346 -3.09 -6.29 -7.63
CA ASN A 346 -2.28 -6.30 -8.86
C ASN A 346 -0.96 -5.52 -8.69
N SER A 347 -1.00 -4.35 -8.04
CA SER A 347 0.19 -3.54 -7.73
C SER A 347 1.12 -4.21 -6.71
N PHE A 348 0.59 -4.94 -5.75
CA PHE A 348 1.42 -5.66 -4.78
C PHE A 348 2.02 -6.95 -5.33
N LEU A 349 1.34 -7.66 -6.25
CA LEU A 349 1.95 -8.75 -7.01
C LEU A 349 3.11 -8.24 -7.89
N TYR A 350 2.91 -7.08 -8.51
CA TYR A 350 3.96 -6.37 -9.24
C TYR A 350 5.17 -6.12 -8.34
N ALA A 351 4.97 -5.46 -7.20
CA ALA A 351 6.01 -5.15 -6.24
C ALA A 351 6.72 -6.41 -5.69
N ALA A 352 5.98 -7.47 -5.34
CA ALA A 352 6.54 -8.74 -4.87
C ALA A 352 7.47 -9.35 -5.92
N SER A 353 7.02 -9.44 -7.18
CA SER A 353 7.82 -10.04 -8.25
C SER A 353 9.10 -9.26 -8.53
N ARG A 354 9.05 -7.91 -8.48
CA ARG A 354 10.22 -7.04 -8.71
C ARG A 354 11.16 -7.06 -7.52
N MET A 355 10.65 -7.21 -6.30
CA MET A 355 11.47 -7.43 -5.11
C MET A 355 12.27 -8.74 -5.23
N LEU A 356 11.60 -9.85 -5.53
CA LEU A 356 12.26 -11.16 -5.66
C LEU A 356 13.27 -11.19 -6.82
N TYR A 357 12.91 -10.58 -7.95
CA TYR A 357 13.83 -10.39 -9.08
C TYR A 357 15.07 -9.57 -8.66
N GLY A 358 14.88 -8.41 -8.01
CA GLY A 358 15.99 -7.55 -7.57
C GLY A 358 16.92 -8.24 -6.57
N MET A 359 16.36 -9.03 -5.64
CA MET A 359 17.15 -9.86 -4.72
C MET A 359 17.95 -10.92 -5.46
N ALA A 360 17.35 -11.61 -6.44
CA ALA A 360 18.04 -12.64 -7.21
C ALA A 360 19.19 -12.05 -8.03
N CYS A 361 18.98 -10.88 -8.63
CA CYS A 361 20.01 -10.14 -9.34
C CYS A 361 21.15 -9.66 -8.42
N SER A 362 20.84 -9.38 -7.15
CA SER A 362 21.82 -8.98 -6.13
C SER A 362 22.51 -10.15 -5.42
N GLY A 363 22.18 -11.40 -5.78
CA GLY A 363 22.73 -12.62 -5.20
C GLY A 363 22.08 -13.07 -3.89
N ASP A 364 20.99 -12.43 -3.47
CA ASP A 364 20.28 -12.68 -2.20
C ASP A 364 19.07 -13.62 -2.37
N ALA A 365 18.79 -14.05 -3.60
CA ALA A 365 17.82 -15.09 -3.93
C ALA A 365 18.30 -15.97 -5.10
N PRO A 366 17.71 -17.16 -5.32
CA PRO A 366 18.10 -18.06 -6.40
C PRO A 366 18.08 -17.40 -7.80
N LYS A 367 19.15 -17.59 -8.57
CA LYS A 367 19.36 -16.95 -9.90
C LYS A 367 18.26 -17.26 -10.93
N ILE A 368 17.45 -18.30 -10.72
CA ILE A 368 16.31 -18.62 -11.60
C ILE A 368 15.31 -17.46 -11.70
N PHE A 369 15.16 -16.67 -10.62
CA PHE A 369 14.22 -15.56 -10.57
C PHE A 369 14.68 -14.32 -11.36
N CYS A 370 15.94 -14.26 -11.82
CA CYS A 370 16.43 -13.19 -12.69
C CYS A 370 15.95 -13.30 -14.14
N ARG A 371 15.34 -14.42 -14.53
CA ARG A 371 15.03 -14.69 -15.93
C ARG A 371 13.79 -13.92 -16.38
N CYS A 372 13.95 -13.12 -17.43
CA CYS A 372 12.87 -12.34 -18.02
C CYS A 372 12.33 -12.97 -19.31
N THR A 373 11.09 -12.65 -19.65
CA THR A 373 10.55 -12.84 -21.00
C THR A 373 11.13 -11.81 -21.97
N LYS A 374 10.89 -11.97 -23.27
CA LYS A 374 11.30 -10.99 -24.31
C LYS A 374 10.74 -9.58 -24.07
N ASN A 375 9.66 -9.47 -23.31
CA ASN A 375 9.01 -8.20 -22.96
C ASN A 375 9.50 -7.65 -21.61
N GLY A 376 10.53 -8.24 -21.00
CA GLY A 376 11.12 -7.81 -19.73
C GLY A 376 10.34 -8.21 -18.48
N VAL A 377 9.51 -9.27 -18.54
CA VAL A 377 8.72 -9.73 -17.39
C VAL A 377 9.45 -10.86 -16.64
N PRO A 378 9.76 -10.74 -15.34
CA PRO A 378 10.42 -11.78 -14.56
C PRO A 378 9.44 -12.89 -14.14
N TYR A 379 9.02 -13.71 -15.11
CA TYR A 379 7.87 -14.62 -14.95
C TYR A 379 8.03 -15.66 -13.83
N TYR A 380 9.24 -16.19 -13.56
CA TYR A 380 9.46 -17.08 -12.42
C TYR A 380 9.25 -16.36 -11.09
N ALA A 381 9.67 -15.10 -10.99
CA ALA A 381 9.45 -14.30 -9.79
C ALA A 381 7.97 -13.93 -9.63
N VAL A 382 7.25 -13.69 -10.73
CA VAL A 382 5.79 -13.48 -10.73
C VAL A 382 5.08 -14.72 -10.22
N LEU A 383 5.36 -15.90 -10.78
CA LEU A 383 4.73 -17.16 -10.38
C LEU A 383 5.01 -17.52 -8.91
N ALA A 384 6.25 -17.35 -8.45
CA ALA A 384 6.59 -17.61 -7.05
C ALA A 384 5.87 -16.65 -6.09
N SER A 385 5.79 -15.36 -6.44
CA SER A 385 5.06 -14.36 -5.65
C SER A 385 3.55 -14.62 -5.66
N PHE A 386 3.02 -15.07 -6.78
CA PHE A 386 1.61 -15.40 -6.96
C PHE A 386 1.15 -16.52 -6.01
N CYS A 387 1.99 -17.52 -5.75
CA CYS A 387 1.69 -18.61 -4.83
C CYS A 387 1.36 -18.14 -3.40
N LEU A 388 1.93 -17.01 -2.95
CA LEU A 388 1.60 -16.43 -1.64
C LEU A 388 0.14 -15.96 -1.56
N GLY A 389 -0.45 -15.61 -2.71
CA GLY A 389 -1.86 -15.27 -2.82
C GLY A 389 -2.81 -16.40 -2.45
N PHE A 390 -2.38 -17.65 -2.57
CA PHE A 390 -3.22 -18.81 -2.21
C PHE A 390 -3.55 -18.88 -0.73
N LEU A 391 -2.86 -18.13 0.13
CA LEU A 391 -3.27 -17.95 1.53
C LEU A 391 -4.66 -17.34 1.66
N SER A 392 -5.14 -16.60 0.65
CA SER A 392 -6.53 -16.13 0.62
C SER A 392 -7.56 -17.28 0.56
N PHE A 393 -7.21 -18.50 0.13
CA PHE A 393 -8.16 -19.63 0.18
C PHE A 393 -8.47 -20.10 1.62
N LEU A 394 -7.80 -19.59 2.65
CA LEU A 394 -8.20 -19.82 4.04
C LEU A 394 -9.66 -19.36 4.31
N ASN A 395 -10.19 -18.45 3.49
CA ASN A 395 -11.60 -18.01 3.48
C ASN A 395 -12.62 -19.13 3.22
N VAL A 396 -12.19 -20.28 2.70
CA VAL A 396 -13.08 -21.43 2.48
C VAL A 396 -13.39 -22.16 3.79
N SER A 397 -12.48 -22.08 4.75
CA SER A 397 -12.57 -22.78 6.05
C SER A 397 -12.79 -21.85 7.24
N ASN A 398 -12.63 -20.54 7.05
CA ASN A 398 -12.77 -19.50 8.08
C ASN A 398 -13.54 -18.31 7.51
N THR A 399 -13.96 -17.38 8.35
CA THR A 399 -14.68 -16.19 7.88
C THR A 399 -13.78 -15.22 7.13
N GLY A 400 -14.34 -14.50 6.15
CA GLY A 400 -13.67 -13.46 5.38
C GLY A 400 -12.93 -12.44 6.24
N GLY A 401 -13.62 -11.92 7.26
CA GLY A 401 -13.08 -10.91 8.17
C GLY A 401 -11.91 -11.42 9.02
N GLU A 402 -11.97 -12.67 9.45
CA GLU A 402 -10.90 -13.31 10.24
C GLU A 402 -9.62 -13.48 9.43
N VAL A 403 -9.73 -14.03 8.22
CA VAL A 403 -8.59 -14.20 7.31
C VAL A 403 -8.02 -12.85 6.92
N PHE A 404 -8.86 -11.86 6.62
CA PHE A 404 -8.42 -10.49 6.37
C PHE A 404 -7.61 -9.95 7.56
N ASN A 405 -8.10 -10.14 8.79
CA ASN A 405 -7.39 -9.70 9.99
C ASN A 405 -6.04 -10.40 10.18
N TRP A 406 -5.95 -11.71 9.93
CA TRP A 406 -4.67 -12.44 10.02
C TRP A 406 -3.67 -11.92 9.00
N LEU A 407 -4.05 -11.85 7.72
CA LEU A 407 -3.15 -11.44 6.64
C LEU A 407 -2.70 -9.98 6.83
N THR A 408 -3.63 -9.08 7.14
CA THR A 408 -3.30 -7.66 7.39
C THR A 408 -2.41 -7.47 8.61
N SER A 409 -2.60 -8.25 9.68
CA SER A 409 -1.75 -8.16 10.89
C SER A 409 -0.31 -8.60 10.61
N ILE A 410 -0.13 -9.66 9.81
CA ILE A 410 1.19 -10.10 9.35
C ILE A 410 1.85 -9.00 8.52
N VAL A 411 1.14 -8.43 7.54
CA VAL A 411 1.67 -7.34 6.70
C VAL A 411 2.07 -6.13 7.54
N VAL A 412 1.25 -5.76 8.54
CA VAL A 412 1.54 -4.64 9.43
C VAL A 412 2.83 -4.86 10.23
N GLY A 413 2.99 -6.05 10.82
CA GLY A 413 4.20 -6.40 11.55
C GLY A 413 5.45 -6.34 10.66
N ASN A 414 5.40 -6.95 9.47
CA ASN A 414 6.49 -6.90 8.50
C ASN A 414 6.81 -5.46 8.07
N GLY A 415 5.80 -4.61 7.86
CA GLY A 415 5.95 -3.23 7.44
C GLY A 415 6.67 -2.36 8.48
N PHE A 416 6.34 -2.50 9.77
CA PHE A 416 7.04 -1.78 10.83
C PHE A 416 8.51 -2.20 10.94
N ILE A 417 8.81 -3.50 10.83
CA ILE A 417 10.20 -4.00 10.80
C ILE A 417 10.97 -3.39 9.62
N SER A 418 10.33 -3.35 8.45
CA SER A 418 10.87 -2.72 7.24
C SER A 418 11.16 -1.23 7.43
N TRP A 419 10.27 -0.48 8.07
CA TRP A 419 10.45 0.95 8.33
C TRP A 419 11.56 1.23 9.35
N ILE A 420 11.71 0.39 10.37
CA ILE A 420 12.87 0.48 11.28
C ILE A 420 14.18 0.32 10.49
N ALA A 421 14.25 -0.66 9.58
CA ALA A 421 15.43 -0.86 8.75
C ALA A 421 15.70 0.33 7.80
N ILE A 422 14.65 0.96 7.25
CA ILE A 422 14.76 2.18 6.45
C ILE A 422 15.36 3.32 7.29
N LEU A 423 14.83 3.57 8.49
CA LEU A 423 15.30 4.63 9.37
C LEU A 423 16.77 4.42 9.76
N ILE A 424 17.16 3.19 10.11
CA ILE A 424 18.56 2.84 10.40
C ILE A 424 19.44 3.15 9.18
N THR A 425 19.02 2.71 7.99
CA THR A 425 19.76 2.94 6.74
C THR A 425 19.93 4.42 6.44
N TYR A 426 18.87 5.20 6.64
CA TYR A 426 18.88 6.64 6.41
C TYR A 426 19.83 7.38 7.35
N ILE A 427 19.84 7.02 8.64
CA ILE A 427 20.71 7.62 9.67
C ILE A 427 22.18 7.25 9.44
N VAL A 428 22.48 6.00 9.06
CA VAL A 428 23.86 5.53 8.87
C VAL A 428 24.49 6.07 7.57
N ARG A 429 23.68 6.28 6.52
CA ARG A 429 24.16 6.74 5.20
C ARG A 429 25.06 7.99 5.27
N PRO A 430 24.65 9.13 5.88
CA PRO A 430 25.48 10.33 5.95
C PRO A 430 26.85 10.07 6.59
N TRP A 431 26.90 9.32 7.69
CA TRP A 431 28.17 9.02 8.38
C TRP A 431 29.16 8.29 7.48
N LEU A 432 28.71 7.36 6.65
CA LEU A 432 29.59 6.67 5.71
C LEU A 432 30.05 7.60 4.58
N VAL A 433 29.15 8.42 4.03
CA VAL A 433 29.52 9.38 2.97
C VAL A 433 30.57 10.38 3.50
N TYR A 434 30.39 10.91 4.71
CA TYR A 434 31.34 11.83 5.34
C TYR A 434 32.65 11.15 5.77
N TYR A 435 32.58 9.97 6.40
CA TYR A 435 33.77 9.23 6.84
C TYR A 435 34.69 8.87 5.66
N PHE A 436 34.12 8.51 4.51
CA PHE A 436 34.91 8.21 3.32
C PHE A 436 35.39 9.45 2.57
N ALA A 437 34.66 10.57 2.58
CA ALA A 437 35.18 11.85 2.09
C ALA A 437 36.44 12.27 2.87
N ILE A 438 36.42 12.14 4.20
CA ILE A 438 37.57 12.41 5.08
C ILE A 438 38.75 11.47 4.78
N LEU A 439 38.49 10.17 4.54
CA LEU A 439 39.55 9.21 4.18
C LEU A 439 40.11 9.41 2.77
N GLN A 440 39.35 10.04 1.86
CA GLN A 440 39.77 10.36 0.50
C GLN A 440 40.51 11.70 0.39
N GLY A 441 40.55 12.48 1.47
CA GLY A 441 41.31 13.73 1.54
C GLY A 441 40.63 14.93 0.86
N ASP A 442 39.31 14.86 0.65
CA ASP A 442 38.48 15.99 0.19
C ASP A 442 38.00 16.88 1.35
#